data_AF-A0A2N9N203-F1
#
_entry.id   AF-A0A2N9N203-F1
#
_cell.length_a   1.000
_cell.length_b   1.000
_cell.length_c   1.000
_cell.angle_alpha   90.00
_cell.angle_beta   90.00
_cell.angle_gamma   90.00
#
_symmetry.space_group_name_H-M   'P 1'
#
loop_
_entity.id
_entity.type
_entity.pdbx_description
1 polymer ?
#
loop_
_entity_poly.entity_id
_entity_poly.type
_entity_poly.pdbx_seq_one_letter_code
_entity_poly.pdbx_strand_id
1 'polypeptide(L)'
;MHIPRWTAAVLMGAGAALLCLGVFTPMGAQQQVAGQAPGGGRGGGRGGSALNVFTAADTNKDGFVSREELKATLAKWVADGDGARSGSVTQEQLASAINAAFPPPVAPGTGPGRAAQNQTPNPADVEKMMAALPETAPAKPKRPRKVLVLSKAAGFVHSCIPLAAKTIEAMGTKTGAWTATVTYDPAAITAENLKQYDLLFLNNTTGAFLDDANDASASAARQKALLEFVRSGKGLAGIHAAGDSYHRGGRQGQR
;
A
#
# COMPACT_ATOMS: atom_id res chain seq x y z
N MET A 1 -61.48 34.31 -19.86
CA MET A 1 -60.53 34.52 -18.74
C MET A 1 -59.28 35.21 -19.27
N HIS A 2 -58.61 36.04 -18.48
CA HIS A 2 -57.57 36.97 -18.95
C HIS A 2 -56.30 36.32 -19.53
N ILE A 3 -55.68 37.04 -20.46
CA ILE A 3 -54.24 36.99 -20.78
C ILE A 3 -53.63 38.27 -20.17
N PRO A 4 -52.38 38.27 -19.68
CA PRO A 4 -51.33 38.91 -20.50
C PRO A 4 -49.97 38.19 -20.50
N ARG A 5 -49.12 38.61 -21.46
CA ARG A 5 -47.71 38.21 -21.67
C ARG A 5 -46.77 39.17 -20.90
N TRP A 6 -45.45 39.09 -21.15
CA TRP A 6 -44.27 39.95 -20.78
C TRP A 6 -43.24 39.11 -19.96
N THR A 7 -42.13 38.55 -20.51
CA THR A 7 -40.82 39.12 -21.00
C THR A 7 -39.74 39.34 -19.92
N ALA A 8 -38.47 39.52 -20.35
CA ALA A 8 -37.20 39.57 -19.59
C ALA A 8 -36.71 38.19 -19.09
N ALA A 9 -35.56 37.62 -19.48
CA ALA A 9 -34.35 38.06 -20.20
C ALA A 9 -33.32 38.89 -19.39
N VAL A 10 -32.19 38.21 -19.10
CA VAL A 10 -30.82 38.72 -18.85
C VAL A 10 -30.55 39.53 -17.57
N LEU A 11 -29.67 38.99 -16.71
CA LEU A 11 -28.46 39.72 -16.25
C LEU A 11 -27.40 38.77 -15.67
N MET A 12 -26.15 38.94 -16.12
CA MET A 12 -24.95 38.32 -15.54
C MET A 12 -24.56 39.06 -14.25
N GLY A 13 -23.95 38.36 -13.29
CA GLY A 13 -23.36 38.97 -12.10
C GLY A 13 -22.43 38.00 -11.36
N ALA A 14 -21.14 38.34 -11.27
CA ALA A 14 -20.12 37.50 -10.63
C ALA A 14 -20.14 37.61 -9.10
N GLY A 15 -19.62 36.60 -8.40
CA GLY A 15 -19.41 36.66 -6.95
C GLY A 15 -18.68 35.44 -6.39
N ALA A 16 -17.38 35.56 -6.15
CA ALA A 16 -16.60 34.58 -5.41
C ALA A 16 -16.48 34.99 -3.93
N ALA A 17 -16.91 34.12 -3.01
CA ALA A 17 -16.55 34.15 -1.59
C ALA A 17 -16.67 32.71 -1.03
N LEU A 18 -15.58 32.05 -0.64
CA LEU A 18 -14.90 32.13 0.67
C LEU A 18 -15.77 31.65 1.85
N LEU A 19 -15.42 30.49 2.41
CA LEU A 19 -15.49 30.23 3.85
C LEU A 19 -14.61 29.03 4.24
N CYS A 20 -13.62 29.27 5.08
CA CYS A 20 -12.88 28.26 5.84
C CYS A 20 -13.10 28.49 7.34
N LEU A 21 -12.87 27.42 8.12
CA LEU A 21 -12.77 27.33 9.59
C LEU A 21 -14.07 27.11 10.39
N GLY A 22 -14.04 26.04 11.20
CA GLY A 22 -15.16 25.53 12.01
C GLY A 22 -14.82 24.31 12.90
N VAL A 23 -13.67 24.33 13.59
CA VAL A 23 -13.31 23.62 14.85
C VAL A 23 -13.57 22.09 15.04
N PHE A 24 -12.46 21.34 14.98
CA PHE A 24 -12.01 20.12 15.72
C PHE A 24 -12.91 19.29 16.70
N THR A 25 -13.11 18.00 16.33
CA THR A 25 -12.89 16.71 17.11
C THR A 25 -13.63 16.39 18.45
N PRO A 26 -13.66 15.10 18.94
CA PRO A 26 -13.36 13.79 18.30
C PRO A 26 -14.37 12.64 18.60
N MET A 27 -14.75 11.83 17.61
CA MET A 27 -15.07 10.39 17.79
C MET A 27 -15.26 9.68 16.44
N GLY A 28 -14.96 8.39 16.38
CA GLY A 28 -15.41 7.52 15.29
C GLY A 28 -14.35 7.13 14.25
N ALA A 29 -14.31 5.84 13.96
CA ALA A 29 -13.40 5.14 13.07
C ALA A 29 -13.50 5.52 11.57
N GLN A 30 -12.48 5.07 10.82
CA GLN A 30 -12.46 4.90 9.34
C GLN A 30 -12.40 6.18 8.48
N GLN A 31 -11.75 6.23 7.29
CA GLN A 31 -10.86 5.28 6.60
C GLN A 31 -10.26 5.90 5.30
N GLN A 32 -8.96 5.69 5.04
CA GLN A 32 -8.23 5.99 3.78
C GLN A 32 -8.15 7.50 3.39
N VAL A 33 -7.19 8.00 2.61
CA VAL A 33 -6.93 7.83 1.15
C VAL A 33 -5.41 8.00 0.81
N ALA A 34 -4.97 7.51 -0.36
CA ALA A 34 -3.57 7.46 -0.81
C ALA A 34 -3.09 8.68 -1.66
N GLY A 35 -1.78 8.74 -2.00
CA GLY A 35 -1.21 9.64 -3.03
C GLY A 35 -1.37 9.09 -4.47
N GLN A 36 -0.56 9.38 -5.51
CA GLN A 36 0.69 10.16 -5.72
C GLN A 36 1.08 10.11 -7.25
N ALA A 37 2.00 10.96 -7.76
CA ALA A 37 2.94 10.80 -8.93
C ALA A 37 2.41 10.40 -10.35
N PRO A 38 2.99 10.87 -11.49
CA PRO A 38 4.37 10.58 -11.98
C PRO A 38 4.84 11.72 -12.96
N GLY A 39 5.34 11.55 -14.20
CA GLY A 39 5.81 10.38 -15.00
C GLY A 39 7.15 9.78 -14.56
N GLY A 40 7.92 9.05 -15.39
CA GLY A 40 7.67 8.48 -16.73
C GLY A 40 8.94 7.74 -17.20
N GLY A 41 8.95 6.55 -17.81
CA GLY A 41 7.85 5.61 -18.13
C GLY A 41 8.37 4.25 -18.66
N ARG A 42 7.45 3.43 -19.22
CA ARG A 42 7.59 2.08 -19.84
C ARG A 42 7.92 0.88 -18.93
N GLY A 43 6.94 -0.03 -18.77
CA GLY A 43 7.22 -1.44 -18.44
C GLY A 43 6.15 -2.27 -17.73
N GLY A 44 4.97 -2.48 -18.34
CA GLY A 44 4.10 -3.64 -18.05
C GLY A 44 3.29 -3.68 -16.73
N GLY A 45 1.96 -3.58 -16.86
CA GLY A 45 0.99 -4.22 -15.95
C GLY A 45 0.94 -3.75 -14.49
N ARG A 46 0.30 -2.60 -14.21
CA ARG A 46 0.00 -2.17 -12.83
C ARG A 46 -1.38 -1.52 -12.67
N GLY A 47 -2.06 -1.95 -11.60
CA GLY A 47 -2.73 -1.09 -10.59
C GLY A 47 -3.77 -0.08 -11.08
N GLY A 48 -5.04 -0.37 -10.81
CA GLY A 48 -6.16 0.50 -11.19
C GLY A 48 -6.22 1.86 -10.49
N SER A 49 -6.99 2.76 -11.12
CA SER A 49 -7.52 4.03 -10.63
C SER A 49 -6.53 5.20 -10.43
N ALA A 50 -5.41 5.03 -9.73
CA ALA A 50 -4.51 6.16 -9.46
C ALA A 50 -3.57 6.53 -10.63
N LEU A 51 -3.12 5.53 -11.40
CA LEU A 51 -2.14 5.71 -12.49
C LEU A 51 -2.72 6.36 -13.76
N ASN A 52 -4.04 6.31 -13.96
CA ASN A 52 -4.69 6.74 -15.21
C ASN A 52 -4.76 8.27 -15.35
N VAL A 53 -5.21 8.98 -14.31
CA VAL A 53 -5.20 10.47 -14.22
C VAL A 53 -3.83 11.04 -14.58
N PHE A 54 -2.83 10.33 -14.09
CA PHE A 54 -1.50 10.84 -13.83
C PHE A 54 -0.57 10.54 -15.02
N THR A 55 -0.87 9.49 -15.79
CA THR A 55 -0.33 9.24 -17.14
C THR A 55 -1.07 10.06 -18.22
N ALA A 56 -2.28 10.54 -17.96
CA ALA A 56 -3.05 11.38 -18.90
C ALA A 56 -2.72 12.88 -18.80
N ALA A 57 -2.11 13.32 -17.69
CA ALA A 57 -1.73 14.72 -17.47
C ALA A 57 -0.29 15.06 -17.91
N ASP A 58 0.66 14.14 -17.67
CA ASP A 58 2.05 14.28 -18.12
C ASP A 58 2.13 14.13 -19.66
N THR A 59 2.07 15.27 -20.35
CA THR A 59 1.96 15.31 -21.81
C THR A 59 3.33 15.37 -22.47
N ASN A 60 4.30 16.04 -21.82
CA ASN A 60 5.67 16.15 -22.32
C ASN A 60 6.53 14.89 -21.99
N LYS A 61 6.11 14.05 -21.04
CA LYS A 61 6.78 12.83 -20.55
C LYS A 61 8.11 13.10 -19.85
N ASP A 62 8.28 14.27 -19.25
CA ASP A 62 9.49 14.66 -18.50
C ASP A 62 9.57 14.02 -17.11
N GLY A 63 8.45 13.53 -16.59
CA GLY A 63 8.36 12.88 -15.29
C GLY A 63 7.68 13.69 -14.19
N PHE A 64 7.15 14.87 -14.48
CA PHE A 64 6.51 15.75 -13.50
C PHE A 64 5.33 16.51 -14.10
N VAL A 65 4.11 16.27 -13.60
CA VAL A 65 2.94 17.09 -13.99
C VAL A 65 3.14 18.54 -13.54
N SER A 66 3.45 19.43 -14.49
CA SER A 66 3.62 20.85 -14.23
C SER A 66 2.29 21.56 -13.91
N ARG A 67 2.36 22.79 -13.35
CA ARG A 67 1.16 23.60 -13.08
C ARG A 67 0.39 23.96 -14.35
N GLU A 68 1.05 23.97 -15.51
CA GLU A 68 0.44 24.29 -16.79
C GLU A 68 -0.25 23.05 -17.38
N GLU A 69 0.37 21.87 -17.29
CA GLU A 69 -0.23 20.60 -17.72
C GLU A 69 -1.42 20.18 -16.85
N LEU A 70 -1.34 20.37 -15.53
CA LEU A 70 -2.49 20.12 -14.65
C LEU A 70 -3.67 21.03 -15.00
N LYS A 71 -3.41 22.30 -15.34
CA LYS A 71 -4.43 23.24 -15.80
C LYS A 71 -4.98 22.86 -17.18
N ALA A 72 -4.12 22.46 -18.12
CA ALA A 72 -4.53 22.05 -19.46
C ALA A 72 -5.39 20.77 -19.42
N THR A 73 -5.01 19.79 -18.61
CA THR A 73 -5.77 18.54 -18.42
C THR A 73 -7.10 18.80 -17.72
N LEU A 74 -7.12 19.65 -16.69
CA LEU A 74 -8.36 20.04 -16.02
C LEU A 74 -9.28 20.86 -16.93
N ALA A 75 -8.74 21.82 -17.70
CA ALA A 75 -9.51 22.59 -18.67
C ALA A 75 -10.10 21.70 -19.77
N LYS A 76 -9.34 20.69 -20.22
CA LYS A 76 -9.83 19.67 -21.15
C LYS A 76 -10.95 18.83 -20.54
N TRP A 77 -10.81 18.34 -19.31
CA TRP A 77 -11.86 17.57 -18.64
C TRP A 77 -13.11 18.40 -18.32
N VAL A 78 -12.97 19.69 -18.03
CA VAL A 78 -14.11 20.62 -17.89
C VAL A 78 -14.80 20.84 -19.23
N ALA A 79 -14.04 20.95 -20.33
CA ALA A 79 -14.62 21.08 -21.68
C ALA A 79 -15.27 19.77 -22.18
N ASP A 80 -14.66 18.60 -21.88
CA ASP A 80 -15.22 17.28 -22.19
C ASP A 80 -16.48 16.99 -21.33
N GLY A 81 -16.59 17.61 -20.14
CA GLY A 81 -17.78 17.58 -19.28
C GLY A 81 -18.89 18.56 -19.70
N ASP A 82 -18.54 19.73 -20.25
CA ASP A 82 -19.49 20.71 -20.81
C ASP A 82 -19.91 20.31 -22.25
N GLY A 83 -20.58 19.17 -22.36
CA GLY A 83 -21.16 18.70 -23.62
C GLY A 83 -22.21 19.64 -24.24
N ALA A 84 -22.65 20.67 -23.51
CA ALA A 84 -23.59 21.69 -23.97
C ALA A 84 -22.90 22.97 -24.52
N ARG A 85 -21.58 23.13 -24.32
CA ARG A 85 -20.82 24.37 -24.57
C ARG A 85 -21.44 25.61 -23.91
N SER A 86 -21.96 25.46 -22.70
CA SER A 86 -22.65 26.52 -21.96
C SER A 86 -21.69 27.43 -21.17
N GLY A 87 -20.45 27.00 -20.94
CA GLY A 87 -19.50 27.67 -20.05
C GLY A 87 -19.72 27.35 -18.56
N SER A 88 -20.61 26.42 -18.22
CA SER A 88 -20.83 25.94 -16.86
C SER A 88 -21.27 24.47 -16.83
N VAL A 89 -20.72 23.69 -15.89
CA VAL A 89 -20.98 22.26 -15.77
C VAL A 89 -22.07 22.01 -14.73
N THR A 90 -23.16 21.30 -15.07
CA THR A 90 -24.20 20.91 -14.09
C THR A 90 -23.72 19.77 -13.19
N GLN A 91 -24.42 19.54 -12.09
CA GLN A 91 -24.06 18.48 -11.13
C GLN A 91 -24.09 17.07 -11.78
N GLU A 92 -24.99 16.84 -12.73
CA GLU A 92 -25.14 15.59 -13.48
C GLU A 92 -24.03 15.43 -14.52
N GLN A 93 -23.64 16.51 -15.20
CA GLN A 93 -22.52 16.53 -16.13
C GLN A 93 -21.20 16.29 -15.39
N LEU A 94 -21.02 16.91 -14.21
CA LEU A 94 -19.88 16.68 -13.33
C LEU A 94 -19.83 15.22 -12.85
N ALA A 95 -20.96 14.65 -12.41
CA ALA A 95 -21.03 13.25 -12.00
C ALA A 95 -20.75 12.27 -13.16
N SER A 96 -21.21 12.58 -14.37
CA SER A 96 -20.93 11.80 -15.58
C SER A 96 -19.45 11.85 -15.96
N ALA A 97 -18.84 13.04 -15.97
CA ALA A 97 -17.42 13.24 -16.25
C ALA A 97 -16.53 12.54 -15.20
N ILE A 98 -16.90 12.60 -13.92
CA ILE A 98 -16.21 11.88 -12.84
C ILE A 98 -16.33 10.36 -13.04
N ASN A 99 -17.52 9.82 -13.32
CA ASN A 99 -17.68 8.38 -13.56
C ASN A 99 -16.97 7.89 -14.84
N ALA A 100 -16.83 8.74 -15.86
CA ALA A 100 -16.09 8.43 -17.07
C ALA A 100 -14.56 8.44 -16.84
N ALA A 101 -14.05 9.39 -16.05
CA ALA A 101 -12.64 9.46 -15.64
C ALA A 101 -12.28 8.39 -14.58
N PHE A 102 -13.25 7.99 -13.76
CA PHE A 102 -13.10 7.07 -12.64
C PHE A 102 -14.22 6.02 -12.66
N PRO A 103 -14.21 5.05 -13.59
CA PRO A 103 -15.17 3.96 -13.58
C PRO A 103 -15.09 3.20 -12.25
N PRO A 104 -16.21 2.93 -11.56
CA PRO A 104 -16.19 2.23 -10.29
C PRO A 104 -15.59 0.82 -10.48
N PRO A 105 -14.74 0.35 -9.55
CA PRO A 105 -14.16 -0.97 -9.65
C PRO A 105 -15.26 -2.03 -9.60
N VAL A 106 -15.29 -2.92 -10.60
CA VAL A 106 -16.15 -4.12 -10.58
C VAL A 106 -15.89 -4.90 -9.29
N ALA A 107 -16.95 -5.08 -8.50
CA ALA A 107 -16.86 -5.65 -7.15
C ALA A 107 -16.31 -7.09 -7.19
N PRO A 108 -15.17 -7.38 -6.53
CA PRO A 108 -14.76 -8.75 -6.27
C PRO A 108 -15.75 -9.44 -5.33
N GLY A 109 -15.87 -10.77 -5.47
CA GLY A 109 -16.90 -11.56 -4.81
C GLY A 109 -16.98 -11.43 -3.28
N THR A 110 -18.18 -11.66 -2.75
CA THR A 110 -18.55 -11.48 -1.34
C THR A 110 -17.78 -12.41 -0.38
N GLY A 111 -16.89 -11.82 0.42
CA GLY A 111 -16.26 -12.44 1.57
C GLY A 111 -15.41 -11.41 2.35
N PRO A 112 -15.12 -11.61 3.66
CA PRO A 112 -14.30 -10.69 4.45
C PRO A 112 -12.81 -10.80 4.07
N GLY A 113 -12.46 -10.27 2.89
CA GLY A 113 -11.14 -10.34 2.30
C GLY A 113 -10.14 -9.36 2.91
N ARG A 114 -9.03 -9.88 3.43
CA ARG A 114 -7.85 -9.06 3.77
C ARG A 114 -7.31 -8.41 2.49
N ALA A 115 -7.05 -7.10 2.54
CA ALA A 115 -6.36 -6.40 1.46
C ALA A 115 -5.00 -7.07 1.15
N ALA A 116 -4.66 -7.18 -0.13
CA ALA A 116 -3.40 -7.77 -0.55
C ALA A 116 -2.22 -7.01 0.07
N GLN A 117 -1.36 -7.74 0.77
CA GLN A 117 -0.23 -7.15 1.48
C GLN A 117 0.81 -6.60 0.50
N ASN A 118 1.12 -5.29 0.59
CA ASN A 118 2.14 -4.68 -0.26
C ASN A 118 3.53 -5.28 0.01
N GLN A 119 4.24 -5.59 -1.08
CA GLN A 119 5.58 -6.17 -1.08
C GLN A 119 6.65 -5.24 -1.68
N THR A 120 6.25 -4.09 -2.25
CA THR A 120 7.16 -3.12 -2.89
C THR A 120 7.36 -1.89 -1.99
N PRO A 121 8.60 -1.53 -1.60
CA PRO A 121 8.86 -0.33 -0.81
C PRO A 121 8.76 0.94 -1.68
N ASN A 122 8.56 2.10 -1.05
CA ASN A 122 8.65 3.38 -1.75
C ASN A 122 10.12 3.66 -2.16
N PRO A 123 10.42 3.95 -3.45
CA PRO A 123 11.79 4.21 -3.89
C PRO A 123 12.51 5.33 -3.15
N ALA A 124 11.81 6.43 -2.81
CA ALA A 124 12.42 7.57 -2.11
C ALA A 124 12.80 7.24 -0.65
N ASP A 125 12.12 6.27 -0.03
CA ASP A 125 12.47 5.77 1.30
C ASP A 125 13.60 4.75 1.22
N VAL A 126 13.67 3.97 0.13
CA VAL A 126 14.81 3.07 -0.15
C VAL A 126 16.10 3.86 -0.32
N GLU A 127 16.08 4.98 -1.06
CA GLU A 127 17.26 5.84 -1.24
C GLU A 127 17.81 6.36 0.11
N LYS A 128 16.95 6.95 0.94
CA LYS A 128 17.30 7.42 2.28
C LYS A 128 17.79 6.29 3.18
N MET A 129 17.14 5.11 3.10
CA MET A 129 17.55 3.92 3.83
C MET A 129 18.96 3.48 3.44
N MET A 130 19.25 3.36 2.14
CA MET A 130 20.57 2.96 1.62
C MET A 130 21.69 3.91 2.07
N ALA A 131 21.41 5.22 2.09
CA ALA A 131 22.32 6.24 2.60
C ALA A 131 22.54 6.16 4.13
N ALA A 132 21.54 5.68 4.89
CA ALA A 132 21.62 5.51 6.34
C ALA A 132 22.16 4.13 6.79
N LEU A 133 22.32 3.16 5.89
CA LEU A 133 22.85 1.83 6.25
C LEU A 133 24.31 1.92 6.72
N PRO A 134 24.71 1.15 7.76
CA PRO A 134 26.10 1.11 8.20
C PRO A 134 27.02 0.52 7.12
N GLU A 135 28.23 1.06 6.99
CA GLU A 135 29.26 0.55 6.09
C GLU A 135 29.88 -0.76 6.60
N THR A 136 29.94 -0.96 7.92
CA THR A 136 30.57 -2.12 8.55
C THR A 136 29.64 -2.82 9.53
N ALA A 137 29.75 -4.14 9.60
CA ALA A 137 29.06 -4.94 10.60
C ALA A 137 29.64 -4.65 12.00
N PRO A 138 28.82 -4.44 13.05
CA PRO A 138 29.31 -4.30 14.43
C PRO A 138 30.07 -5.52 14.95
N ALA A 139 29.84 -6.70 14.34
CA ALA A 139 30.57 -7.93 14.63
C ALA A 139 30.82 -8.71 13.33
N LYS A 140 32.04 -9.22 13.15
CA LYS A 140 32.41 -10.05 11.99
C LYS A 140 31.85 -11.47 12.15
N PRO A 141 31.07 -12.00 11.18
CA PRO A 141 30.60 -13.38 11.24
C PRO A 141 31.76 -14.39 11.20
N LYS A 142 31.71 -15.42 12.06
CA LYS A 142 32.68 -16.54 12.06
C LYS A 142 32.66 -17.39 10.78
N ARG A 143 31.55 -17.34 10.04
CA ARG A 143 31.33 -17.99 8.73
C ARG A 143 30.17 -17.27 8.01
N PRO A 144 29.99 -17.43 6.68
CA PRO A 144 28.83 -16.91 5.97
C PRO A 144 27.51 -17.32 6.63
N ARG A 145 26.55 -16.40 6.66
CA ARG A 145 25.25 -16.55 7.31
C ARG A 145 24.12 -16.36 6.32
N LYS A 146 23.09 -17.20 6.42
CA LYS A 146 21.83 -17.09 5.67
C LYS A 146 20.70 -16.68 6.61
N VAL A 147 19.93 -15.66 6.22
CA VAL A 147 18.77 -15.15 6.96
C VAL A 147 17.51 -15.35 6.12
N LEU A 148 16.46 -15.94 6.71
CA LEU A 148 15.11 -15.92 6.12
C LEU A 148 14.34 -14.76 6.73
N VAL A 149 13.83 -13.84 5.92
CA VAL A 149 13.02 -12.69 6.35
C VAL A 149 11.56 -12.98 6.03
N LEU A 150 10.82 -13.46 7.03
CA LEU A 150 9.38 -13.71 6.91
C LEU A 150 8.61 -12.42 7.20
N SER A 151 7.91 -11.94 6.18
CA SER A 151 7.19 -10.66 6.18
C SER A 151 5.67 -10.84 6.15
N LYS A 152 5.14 -12.00 6.57
CA LYS A 152 3.71 -12.30 6.52
C LYS A 152 2.94 -11.64 7.65
N ALA A 153 1.97 -10.79 7.31
CA ALA A 153 0.96 -10.31 8.25
C ALA A 153 -0.32 -11.16 8.16
N ALA A 154 -0.88 -11.53 9.32
CA ALA A 154 -2.18 -12.17 9.48
C ALA A 154 -3.04 -11.44 10.54
N GLY A 155 -2.83 -10.14 10.67
CA GLY A 155 -3.63 -9.19 11.45
C GLY A 155 -3.59 -7.83 10.74
N PHE A 156 -3.21 -6.78 11.44
CA PHE A 156 -2.91 -5.48 10.81
C PHE A 156 -1.69 -5.57 9.88
N VAL A 157 -1.78 -4.96 8.70
CA VAL A 157 -0.73 -4.96 7.68
C VAL A 157 0.00 -3.62 7.72
N HIS A 158 1.19 -3.60 8.31
CA HIS A 158 1.99 -2.39 8.45
C HIS A 158 2.58 -1.95 7.10
N SER A 159 2.41 -0.67 6.74
CA SER A 159 2.91 -0.10 5.48
C SER A 159 4.44 -0.11 5.35
N CYS A 160 5.16 -0.17 6.48
CA CYS A 160 6.62 -0.22 6.55
C CYS A 160 7.23 -1.59 6.22
N ILE A 161 6.44 -2.67 6.17
CA ILE A 161 6.91 -4.04 5.95
C ILE A 161 7.89 -4.18 4.78
N PRO A 162 7.56 -3.72 3.54
CA PRO A 162 8.47 -3.91 2.42
C PRO A 162 9.75 -3.08 2.52
N LEU A 163 9.71 -1.92 3.18
CA LEU A 163 10.92 -1.12 3.46
C LEU A 163 11.81 -1.86 4.46
N ALA A 164 11.24 -2.35 5.57
CA ALA A 164 11.96 -3.12 6.57
C ALA A 164 12.56 -4.42 6.01
N ALA A 165 11.84 -5.12 5.13
CA ALA A 165 12.38 -6.28 4.42
C ALA A 165 13.61 -5.91 3.58
N LYS A 166 13.52 -4.82 2.81
CA LYS A 166 14.61 -4.32 1.98
C LYS A 166 15.80 -3.84 2.83
N THR A 167 15.56 -3.25 4.01
CA THR A 167 16.60 -2.85 4.96
C THR A 167 17.42 -4.06 5.44
N ILE A 168 16.77 -5.15 5.85
CA ILE A 168 17.48 -6.36 6.33
C ILE A 168 18.27 -7.06 5.21
N GLU A 169 17.74 -7.07 3.98
CA GLU A 169 18.46 -7.57 2.81
C GLU A 169 19.70 -6.70 2.50
N ALA A 170 19.49 -5.39 2.30
CA ALA A 170 20.53 -4.48 1.88
C ALA A 170 21.62 -4.30 2.96
N MET A 171 21.26 -4.26 4.25
CA MET A 171 22.22 -4.21 5.35
C MET A 171 23.12 -5.45 5.40
N GLY A 172 22.57 -6.64 5.14
CA GLY A 172 23.35 -7.87 5.07
C GLY A 172 24.38 -7.85 3.96
N THR A 173 23.95 -7.45 2.76
CA THR A 173 24.82 -7.31 1.59
C THR A 173 25.88 -6.23 1.77
N LYS A 174 25.49 -5.01 2.20
CA LYS A 174 26.40 -3.86 2.36
C LYS A 174 27.50 -4.13 3.38
N THR A 175 27.15 -4.75 4.51
CA THR A 175 28.11 -5.05 5.59
C THR A 175 28.84 -6.39 5.43
N GLY A 176 28.46 -7.22 4.45
CA GLY A 176 28.94 -8.58 4.28
C GLY A 176 28.56 -9.55 5.41
N ALA A 177 27.63 -9.18 6.30
CA ALA A 177 27.34 -9.92 7.52
C ALA A 177 26.44 -11.15 7.31
N TRP A 178 25.53 -11.10 6.33
CA TRP A 178 24.66 -12.21 5.95
C TRP A 178 24.13 -12.01 4.52
N THR A 179 23.65 -13.10 3.91
CA THR A 179 22.71 -13.04 2.78
C THR A 179 21.29 -13.25 3.29
N ALA A 180 20.32 -12.54 2.71
CA ALA A 180 18.92 -12.65 3.09
C ALA A 180 18.07 -13.23 1.95
N THR A 181 17.04 -13.98 2.32
CA THR A 181 15.93 -14.35 1.44
C THR A 181 14.66 -13.75 2.03
N VAL A 182 13.98 -12.86 1.30
CA VAL A 182 12.70 -12.27 1.73
C VAL A 182 11.55 -13.15 1.23
N THR A 183 10.58 -13.43 2.10
CA THR A 183 9.34 -14.10 1.74
C THR A 183 8.13 -13.50 2.46
N TYR A 184 6.98 -13.51 1.79
CA TYR A 184 5.67 -13.18 2.36
C TYR A 184 4.78 -14.44 2.49
N ASP A 185 5.30 -15.60 2.10
CA ASP A 185 4.59 -16.87 2.10
C ASP A 185 4.98 -17.71 3.34
N PRO A 186 4.04 -18.03 4.24
CA PRO A 186 4.32 -18.90 5.38
C PRO A 186 4.64 -20.35 4.96
N ALA A 187 4.31 -20.81 3.74
CA ALA A 187 4.70 -22.13 3.26
C ALA A 187 6.22 -22.32 3.13
N ALA A 188 7.01 -21.24 3.18
CA ALA A 188 8.46 -21.32 3.32
C ALA A 188 8.93 -21.89 4.68
N ILE A 189 8.06 -21.98 5.69
CA ILE A 189 8.39 -22.45 7.04
C ILE A 189 8.21 -23.97 7.13
N THR A 190 9.16 -24.71 6.55
CA THR A 190 9.25 -26.18 6.62
C THR A 190 10.59 -26.61 7.20
N ALA A 191 10.65 -27.80 7.80
CA ALA A 191 11.90 -28.34 8.36
C ALA A 191 13.01 -28.41 7.29
N GLU A 192 12.70 -28.95 6.11
CA GLU A 192 13.58 -29.00 4.94
C GLU A 192 14.10 -27.62 4.53
N ASN A 193 13.22 -26.64 4.32
CA ASN A 193 13.67 -25.31 3.87
C ASN A 193 14.46 -24.57 4.94
N LEU A 194 14.10 -24.73 6.22
CA LEU A 194 14.77 -24.04 7.33
C LEU A 194 16.21 -24.51 7.59
N LYS A 195 16.57 -25.75 7.22
CA LYS A 195 17.94 -26.29 7.39
C LYS A 195 19.05 -25.39 6.84
N GLN A 196 18.80 -24.69 5.73
CA GLN A 196 19.80 -23.83 5.08
C GLN A 196 20.01 -22.47 5.76
N TYR A 197 19.11 -22.03 6.64
CA TYR A 197 19.16 -20.71 7.28
C TYR A 197 19.79 -20.79 8.66
N ASP A 198 20.44 -19.71 9.09
CA ASP A 198 21.00 -19.56 10.44
C ASP A 198 20.13 -18.73 11.37
N LEU A 199 19.29 -17.86 10.80
CA LEU A 199 18.37 -17.01 11.52
C LEU A 199 17.07 -16.83 10.74
N LEU A 200 15.94 -16.83 11.45
CA LEU A 200 14.65 -16.36 10.96
C LEU A 200 14.40 -14.96 11.53
N PHE A 201 14.06 -14.02 10.65
CA PHE A 201 13.70 -12.65 10.99
C PHE A 201 12.20 -12.44 10.74
N LEU A 202 11.45 -12.18 11.81
CA LEU A 202 10.02 -11.88 11.78
C LEU A 202 9.82 -10.38 11.55
N ASN A 203 9.58 -10.01 10.29
CA ASN A 203 9.40 -8.64 9.85
C ASN A 203 7.95 -8.19 10.05
N ASN A 204 7.66 -7.60 11.22
CA ASN A 204 6.33 -7.07 11.58
C ASN A 204 5.18 -8.06 11.35
N THR A 205 5.42 -9.35 11.63
CA THR A 205 4.38 -10.39 11.53
C THR A 205 3.28 -10.11 12.55
N THR A 206 2.01 -10.30 12.19
CA THR A 206 0.86 -10.01 13.08
C THR A 206 -0.11 -11.18 13.12
N GLY A 207 -0.79 -11.36 14.25
CA GLY A 207 -1.79 -12.41 14.43
C GLY A 207 -1.20 -13.82 14.27
N ALA A 208 -1.99 -14.72 13.70
CA ALA A 208 -1.62 -16.12 13.50
C ALA A 208 -0.96 -16.32 12.12
N PHE A 209 0.26 -15.80 11.94
CA PHE A 209 0.88 -15.62 10.62
C PHE A 209 1.33 -16.90 9.90
N LEU A 210 1.43 -18.04 10.61
CA LEU A 210 1.69 -19.36 10.02
C LEU A 210 0.42 -20.16 9.76
N ASP A 211 -0.74 -19.69 10.21
CA ASP A 211 -1.97 -20.48 10.19
C ASP A 211 -2.61 -20.45 8.79
N ASP A 212 -3.08 -21.62 8.38
CA ASP A 212 -3.95 -21.80 7.23
C ASP A 212 -5.40 -21.93 7.70
N ALA A 213 -6.30 -21.19 7.07
CA ALA A 213 -7.73 -21.35 7.34
C ALA A 213 -8.29 -22.68 6.81
N ASN A 214 -7.63 -23.25 5.79
CA ASN A 214 -8.09 -24.46 5.09
C ASN A 214 -7.30 -25.72 5.49
N ASP A 215 -6.16 -25.57 6.17
CA ASP A 215 -5.26 -26.67 6.54
C ASP A 215 -4.64 -26.46 7.94
N ALA A 216 -5.31 -27.04 8.94
CA ALA A 216 -4.82 -27.09 10.31
C ALA A 216 -3.54 -27.94 10.47
N SER A 217 -3.30 -28.91 9.58
CA SER A 217 -2.10 -29.75 9.59
C SER A 217 -0.89 -28.95 9.12
N ALA A 218 -1.00 -28.21 8.02
CA ALA A 218 0.02 -27.27 7.57
C ALA A 218 0.29 -26.19 8.63
N SER A 219 -0.75 -25.67 9.29
CA SER A 219 -0.61 -24.73 10.42
C SER A 219 0.26 -25.32 11.53
N ALA A 220 -0.08 -26.52 12.00
CA ALA A 220 0.67 -27.22 13.05
C ALA A 220 2.11 -27.56 12.61
N ALA A 221 2.30 -28.00 11.36
CA ALA A 221 3.61 -28.32 10.80
C ALA A 221 4.53 -27.08 10.72
N ARG A 222 4.00 -25.93 10.27
CA ARG A 222 4.75 -24.66 10.19
C ARG A 222 5.12 -24.16 11.60
N GLN A 223 4.18 -24.19 12.55
CA GLN A 223 4.45 -23.84 13.95
C GLN A 223 5.50 -24.77 14.58
N LYS A 224 5.40 -26.09 14.35
CA LYS A 224 6.37 -27.08 14.82
C LYS A 224 7.77 -26.84 14.24
N ALA A 225 7.87 -26.61 12.93
CA ALA A 225 9.14 -26.34 12.24
C ALA A 225 9.84 -25.09 12.78
N LEU A 226 9.08 -24.02 13.08
CA LEU A 226 9.62 -22.82 13.74
C LEU A 226 10.16 -23.14 15.15
N LEU A 227 9.38 -23.83 15.98
CA LEU A 227 9.80 -24.20 17.34
C LEU A 227 11.04 -25.11 17.33
N GLU A 228 11.12 -26.07 16.40
CA GLU A 228 12.28 -26.96 16.24
C GLU A 228 13.51 -26.22 15.73
N PHE A 229 13.36 -25.28 14.79
CA PHE A 229 14.45 -24.41 14.33
C PHE A 229 15.08 -23.64 15.50
N VAL A 230 14.28 -22.98 16.34
CA VAL A 230 14.79 -22.26 17.53
C VAL A 230 15.41 -23.23 18.54
N ARG A 231 14.76 -24.36 18.83
CA ARG A 231 15.30 -25.40 19.75
C ARG A 231 16.61 -26.02 19.27
N SER A 232 16.88 -26.03 17.95
CA SER A 232 18.15 -26.47 17.38
C SER A 232 19.31 -25.45 17.52
N GLY A 233 19.09 -24.34 18.22
CA GLY A 233 20.09 -23.30 18.46
C GLY A 233 20.25 -22.29 17.31
N LYS A 234 19.28 -22.23 16.40
CA LYS A 234 19.24 -21.23 15.32
C LYS A 234 18.66 -19.91 15.83
N GLY A 235 19.05 -18.81 15.20
CA GLY A 235 18.66 -17.47 15.62
C GLY A 235 17.19 -17.16 15.32
N LEU A 236 16.53 -16.46 16.24
CA LEU A 236 15.25 -15.79 15.99
C LEU A 236 15.41 -14.31 16.29
N ALA A 237 14.97 -13.46 15.37
CA ALA A 237 14.83 -12.03 15.59
C ALA A 237 13.44 -11.59 15.14
N GLY A 238 12.91 -10.52 15.72
CA GLY A 238 11.64 -9.93 15.31
C GLY A 238 11.64 -8.44 15.63
N ILE A 239 10.88 -7.67 14.85
CA ILE A 239 10.75 -6.22 15.05
C ILE A 239 9.30 -5.81 15.25
N HIS A 240 9.10 -4.83 16.13
CA HIS A 240 7.83 -4.13 16.36
C HIS A 240 6.64 -5.10 16.48
N ALA A 241 5.81 -5.21 15.45
CA ALA A 241 4.60 -5.99 15.47
C ALA A 241 4.82 -7.52 15.58
N ALA A 242 6.05 -8.02 15.42
CA ALA A 242 6.35 -9.44 15.66
C ALA A 242 5.93 -9.93 17.07
N GLY A 243 5.85 -9.04 18.07
CA GLY A 243 5.28 -9.33 19.39
C GLY A 243 3.74 -9.40 19.45
N ASP A 244 3.05 -8.83 18.46
CA ASP A 244 1.60 -8.90 18.21
C ASP A 244 1.22 -10.19 17.44
N SER A 245 2.06 -11.22 17.52
CA SER A 245 1.81 -12.53 16.93
C SER A 245 1.39 -13.54 17.99
N TYR A 246 0.39 -14.37 17.68
CA TYR A 246 -0.09 -15.47 18.56
C TYR A 246 -0.51 -15.08 20.00
N HIS A 247 -0.78 -13.80 20.28
CA HIS A 247 -1.29 -13.37 21.58
C HIS A 247 -2.71 -13.91 21.85
N ARG A 248 -3.04 -14.14 23.12
CA ARG A 248 -4.28 -14.82 23.54
C ARG A 248 -5.49 -13.87 23.62
N GLY A 249 -5.79 -13.18 22.52
CA GLY A 249 -6.91 -12.24 22.41
C GLY A 249 -7.71 -12.43 21.12
N GLY A 250 -8.66 -13.36 21.10
CA GLY A 250 -9.51 -13.59 19.92
C GLY A 250 -10.31 -14.89 19.90
N ARG A 251 -9.86 -15.97 20.56
CA ARG A 251 -10.68 -17.19 20.74
C ARG A 251 -11.68 -17.02 21.89
N GLN A 252 -12.81 -16.35 21.61
CA GLN A 252 -14.06 -16.77 22.21
C GLN A 252 -14.58 -17.99 21.42
N GLY A 253 -14.99 -19.05 22.13
CA GLY A 253 -15.63 -20.21 21.51
C GLY A 253 -14.69 -21.19 20.79
N GLN A 254 -14.09 -22.10 21.55
CA GLN A 254 -14.06 -23.56 21.30
C GLN A 254 -13.06 -24.19 22.30
N ARG A 255 -13.64 -24.88 23.30
CA ARG A 255 -13.02 -25.93 24.10
C ARG A 255 -13.66 -27.25 23.67
#